data_AF-A0A8T4SVP7-F1
#
_entry.id   AF-A0A8T4SVP7-F1
#
_cell.length_a   1.000
_cell.length_b   1.000
_cell.length_c   1.000
_cell.angle_alpha   90.00
_cell.angle_beta   90.00
_cell.angle_gamma   90.00
#
_symmetry.space_group_name_H-M   'P 1'
#
loop_
_entity.id
_entity.type
_entity.pdbx_description
1 polymer ?
#
loop_
_entity_poly.entity_id
_entity_poly.type
_entity_poly.pdbx_seq_one_letter_code
_entity_poly.pdbx_strand_id
1 'polypeptide(L)' 'MGIFIFLFILLMLAGLVFWIIMLVDCAKRNFKKSEDKLIWILIVVLLQVIGAVVYYFVVKRKDKR' A
#
# COMPACT_ATOMS: atom_id res chain seq x y z
N MET A 1 -27.15 12.88 11.40
CA MET A 1 -25.83 13.34 10.90
C MET A 1 -24.63 12.64 11.55
N GLY A 2 -24.52 12.54 12.89
CA GLY A 2 -23.29 12.07 13.55
C GLY A 2 -22.81 10.65 13.24
N ILE A 3 -23.74 9.69 13.04
CA ILE A 3 -23.40 8.29 12.72
C ILE A 3 -22.65 8.15 11.39
N PHE A 4 -23.02 8.93 10.37
CA PHE A 4 -22.34 8.89 9.07
C PHE A 4 -20.89 9.37 9.18
N ILE A 5 -20.63 10.39 10.00
CA ILE A 5 -19.28 10.92 10.24
C ILE A 5 -18.43 9.88 10.97
N PHE A 6 -19.00 9.20 11.97
CA PHE A 6 -18.31 8.15 12.71
C PHE A 6 -17.92 6.96 11.80
N LEU A 7 -18.84 6.52 10.94
CA LEU A 7 -18.58 5.49 9.93
C LEU A 7 -17.50 5.90 8.93
N PHE A 8 -17.51 7.15 8.47
CA PHE A 8 -16.53 7.67 7.52
C PHE A 8 -15.12 7.74 8.12
N ILE A 9 -15.01 8.16 9.38
CA ILE A 9 -13.75 8.17 10.14
C ILE A 9 -13.22 6.74 10.32
N LEU A 10 -14.09 5.80 10.67
CA LEU A 10 -13.70 4.40 10.83
C LEU A 10 -13.18 3.79 9.52
N LEU A 11 -13.82 4.13 8.39
CA LEU A 11 -13.38 3.71 7.06
C LEU A 11 -12.02 4.31 6.67
N MET A 12 -11.80 5.60 6.98
CA MET A 12 -10.49 6.25 6.78
C MET A 12 -9.39 5.62 7.63
N LEU A 13 -9.67 5.34 8.90
CA LEU A 13 -8.74 4.66 9.80
C LEU A 13 -8.41 3.25 9.29
N ALA A 14 -9.42 2.49 8.85
CA ALA A 14 -9.20 1.17 8.25
C ALA A 14 -8.35 1.27 6.97
N GLY A 15 -8.58 2.27 6.12
CA GLY A 15 -7.77 2.55 4.93
C GLY A 15 -6.32 2.89 5.26
N LEU A 16 -6.08 3.69 6.29
CA LEU A 16 -4.74 4.04 6.78
C LEU A 16 -4.00 2.82 7.36
N VAL A 17 -4.68 2.02 8.18
CA VAL A 17 -4.10 0.79 8.74
C VAL A 17 -3.75 -0.19 7.62
N PHE A 18 -4.66 -0.39 6.67
CA PHE A 18 -4.43 -1.25 5.51
C PHE A 18 -3.24 -0.75 4.66
N TRP A 19 -3.12 0.56 4.50
CA TRP A 19 -2.01 1.18 3.80
C TRP A 19 -0.66 0.96 4.50
N ILE A 20 -0.60 1.12 5.83
CA ILE A 20 0.61 0.84 6.61
C ILE A 20 1.01 -0.63 6.49
N ILE A 21 0.06 -1.57 6.54
CA ILE A 21 0.34 -3.00 6.36
C ILE A 21 0.99 -3.27 5.00
N MET A 22 0.51 -2.65 3.92
CA MET A 22 1.12 -2.77 2.59
C MET A 22 2.52 -2.16 2.53
N LEU A 23 2.75 -1.05 3.23
CA LEU A 23 4.09 -0.45 3.35
C LEU A 23 5.05 -1.40 4.07
N VAL A 24 4.60 -2.02 5.17
CA VAL A 24 5.39 -3.00 5.94
C VAL A 24 5.67 -4.24 5.11
N ASP A 25 4.69 -4.76 4.36
CA ASP A 25 4.87 -5.91 3.47
C ASP A 25 5.91 -5.60 2.39
N CYS A 26 5.83 -4.41 1.79
CA CYS A 26 6.81 -3.91 0.84
C CYS A 26 8.21 -3.74 1.48
N ALA A 27 8.29 -3.29 2.73
CA ALA A 27 9.57 -3.15 3.44
C ALA A 27 10.17 -4.51 3.86
N LYS A 28 9.34 -5.50 4.18
CA LYS A 28 9.75 -6.86 4.53
C LYS A 28 10.12 -7.70 3.32
N ARG A 29 9.50 -7.44 2.16
CA ARG A 29 9.81 -8.19 0.93
C ARG A 29 11.24 -7.90 0.51
N ASN A 30 12.03 -8.96 0.35
CA ASN A 30 13.40 -8.86 -0.08
C ASN A 30 13.42 -8.77 -1.61
N PHE A 31 13.40 -7.54 -2.13
CA PHE A 31 13.58 -7.31 -3.56
C PHE A 31 15.02 -7.66 -3.93
N LYS A 32 15.20 -8.43 -5.01
CA LYS A 32 16.54 -8.78 -5.54
C LYS A 32 17.40 -7.55 -5.84
N LYS A 33 16.77 -6.40 -6.11
CA LYS A 33 17.42 -5.10 -6.26
C LYS A 33 16.94 -4.14 -5.19
N SER A 34 17.88 -3.53 -4.46
CA SER A 34 17.59 -2.51 -3.44
C SER A 34 16.89 -1.28 -4.01
N GLU A 35 17.13 -0.95 -5.28
CA GLU A 35 16.47 0.16 -5.99
C GLU A 35 14.97 -0.06 -6.17
N ASP A 36 14.56 -1.29 -6.53
CA ASP A 36 13.15 -1.65 -6.71
C ASP A 36 12.36 -1.48 -5.39
N LYS A 37 13.01 -1.80 -4.26
CA LYS A 37 12.42 -1.62 -2.93
C LYS A 37 12.09 -0.15 -2.63
N LEU A 38 13.03 0.74 -2.91
CA LEU A 38 12.88 2.19 -2.68
C LEU A 38 11.80 2.79 -3.58
N ILE A 39 11.78 2.40 -4.86
CA ILE A 39 10.76 2.87 -5.82
C ILE A 39 9.37 2.45 -5.37
N TRP A 40 9.20 1.21 -4.90
CA TRP A 40 7.91 0.73 -4.43
C TRP A 40 7.43 1.38 -3.14
N ILE A 41 8.34 1.60 -2.19
CA ILE A 41 8.04 2.37 -1.00
C ILE A 41 7.59 3.79 -1.40
N LEU A 42 8.30 4.45 -2.32
CA LEU A 42 7.95 5.81 -2.75
C LEU A 42 6.58 5.89 -3.44
N ILE A 43 6.25 4.91 -4.29
CA ILE A 43 4.94 4.80 -4.95
C ILE A 43 3.83 4.56 -3.93
N VAL A 44 4.03 3.61 -2.99
CA VAL A 44 3.04 3.32 -1.95
C VAL A 44 2.87 4.53 -1.02
N VAL A 45 3.96 5.24 -0.69
CA VAL A 45 3.92 6.47 0.13
C VAL A 45 3.15 7.60 -0.56
N LEU A 46 3.46 7.88 -1.83
CA LEU A 46 2.89 9.01 -2.56
C LEU A 46 1.45 8.78 -3.03
N LEU A 47 1.10 7.54 -3.42
CA LEU A 47 -0.21 7.23 -3.98
C LEU A 47 -1.17 6.56 -2.97
N GLN A 48 -0.75 6.40 -1.72
CA GLN A 48 -1.51 5.71 -0.67
C GLN A 48 -2.17 4.39 -1.16
N VAL A 49 -3.50 4.33 -1.10
CA VAL A 49 -4.33 3.20 -1.51
C VAL A 49 -4.11 2.86 -2.99
N ILE A 50 -3.95 3.86 -3.85
CA ILE A 50 -3.69 3.68 -5.27
C ILE A 50 -2.31 3.04 -5.48
N GLY A 51 -1.33 3.44 -4.67
CA GLY A 51 0.02 2.86 -4.70
C GLY A 51 0.03 1.37 -4.36
N ALA A 52 -0.80 0.94 -3.40
CA ALA A 52 -0.96 -0.47 -3.06
C ALA A 52 -1.60 -1.30 -4.18
N VAL A 53 -2.59 -0.74 -4.90
CA VAL A 53 -3.20 -1.41 -6.07
C VAL A 53 -2.19 -1.59 -7.19
N VAL A 54 -1.40 -0.55 -7.48
CA VAL A 54 -0.33 -0.60 -8.48
C VAL A 54 0.76 -1.60 -8.07
N TYR A 55 1.13 -1.65 -6.78
CA TYR A 55 2.05 -2.66 -6.21
C TYR A 55 1.60 -4.08 -6.48
N TYR A 56 0.33 -4.35 -6.17
CA TYR A 56 -0.23 -5.66 -6.41
C TYR A 56 -0.20 -6.03 -7.89
N PHE A 57 -0.55 -5.09 -8.78
CA PHE A 57 -0.64 -5.36 -10.22
C PHE A 57 0.71 -5.49 -10.92
N VAL A 58 1.72 -4.72 -10.50
CA VAL A 58 3.01 -4.68 -11.18
C VAL A 58 3.99 -5.64 -10.52
N VAL A 59 4.13 -5.67 -9.19
CA VAL A 59 5.10 -6.55 -8.51
C VAL A 59 4.64 -7.99 -8.50
N LYS A 60 3.40 -8.23 -8.05
CA LYS A 60 2.90 -9.60 -7.87
C LYS A 60 2.70 -10.30 -9.22
N ARG A 61 2.46 -9.54 -10.28
CA ARG A 61 2.26 -10.07 -11.64
C ARG A 61 3.56 -10.24 -12.41
N LYS A 62 4.63 -9.46 -12.12
CA LYS A 62 5.97 -9.69 -12.70
C LYS A 62 6.63 -10.97 -12.20
N ASP A 63 6.37 -11.34 -10.94
CA ASP A 63 6.94 -12.54 -10.29
C ASP A 63 6.43 -13.86 -10.91
N LYS A 64 5.33 -13.82 -11.67
CA LYS A 64 4.76 -14.97 -12.37
C LYS A 64 5.27 -15.17 -13.82
N ARG A 65 6.18 -14.34 -14.31
CA ARG A 65 6.73 -14.46 -15.67
C ARG A 65 8.22 -14.79 -15.66
#